data_AF-A0A401NHW7-F1
#
_entry.id   AF-A0A401NHW7-F1
#
_cell.length_a   1.000
_cell.length_b   1.000
_cell.length_c   1.000
_cell.angle_alpha   90.00
_cell.angle_beta   90.00
_cell.angle_gamma   90.00
#
_symmetry.space_group_name_H-M   'P 1'
#
loop_
_entity.id
_entity.type
_entity.pdbx_description
1 polymer ?
#
loop_
_entity_poly.entity_id
_entity_poly.type
_entity_poly.pdbx_seq_one_letter_code
_entity_poly.pdbx_strand_id
1 'polypeptide(L)'
;MPFYPSMPEPDVENCEKWRELNGRPARANPSRKRRGPARKRAFALFIKSRQVSKIGNTSPQELGGRNVHWECCGKQFEEVEDIHKHVANEHMSEVLQQTEAIFKVLPQNNIQLMRKHDSSDNNVALPQHNGTKEVFDISKWLPDISHINFEELTCAAGEVLLYYSYCDIEEPQVICTWQKTLCRQLHFTGKVRISKEGINGTVGGCKTATELYIQTMLSHPLFQAMSTEDFKRSAGGSHCFQDLRVGVFKEVVPMGVDPEKVSYKDAGIHLTPEEFHRKVEALSNNAQIRKDTILLDCRNFYESKIGNFQHCIAPNIRKFSYFPDYVDTNLECFKDKQVLMYCTGGIRCERGSAYLRSKDVCKEVYQLKGGIHKYLEQFPSGFYRGKLFVFDNRYAISANDDVIAECRYCGVPWDEYRLCSTSYCCQLVLSCVHCREKGLLACCIACQEKGNSTSETQSGRPRKEECECTQKRVRIPVMFPH
;
A
#
# COMPACT_ATOMS: atom_id res chain seq x y z
N MET A 1 -9.51 33.06 56.17
CA MET A 1 -10.08 34.39 55.85
C MET A 1 -9.18 35.06 54.83
N PRO A 2 -9.70 35.78 53.83
CA PRO A 2 -11.10 36.18 53.60
C PRO A 2 -11.76 35.40 52.44
N PHE A 3 -12.96 34.82 52.61
CA PHE A 3 -14.33 35.37 52.45
C PHE A 3 -14.92 35.22 51.02
N TYR A 4 -15.63 34.08 50.81
CA TYR A 4 -16.95 33.80 50.17
C TYR A 4 -17.64 34.87 49.27
N PRO A 5 -18.48 34.50 48.26
CA PRO A 5 -19.63 33.60 48.46
C PRO A 5 -19.98 32.60 47.34
N SER A 6 -20.80 31.61 47.73
CA SER A 6 -21.42 30.56 46.94
C SER A 6 -22.85 30.91 46.50
N MET A 7 -23.20 30.43 45.29
CA MET A 7 -24.55 30.14 44.70
C MET A 7 -25.43 31.34 44.27
N PRO A 8 -26.17 31.26 43.13
CA PRO A 8 -27.26 30.27 42.91
C PRO A 8 -27.29 29.56 41.54
N GLU A 9 -27.87 28.35 41.54
CA GLU A 9 -28.37 27.66 40.34
C GLU A 9 -29.53 28.44 39.69
N PRO A 10 -29.69 28.40 38.35
CA PRO A 10 -30.97 28.70 37.74
C PRO A 10 -31.52 27.56 36.86
N ASP A 11 -32.67 27.06 37.31
CA ASP A 11 -33.89 26.67 36.58
C ASP A 11 -33.82 25.88 35.27
N VAL A 12 -34.08 24.58 35.42
CA VAL A 12 -34.48 23.64 34.38
C VAL A 12 -35.98 23.80 34.09
N GLU A 13 -36.41 24.91 33.48
CA GLU A 13 -37.84 25.02 33.09
C GLU A 13 -38.14 25.92 31.88
N ASN A 14 -37.17 26.16 30.98
CA ASN A 14 -37.44 26.97 29.78
C ASN A 14 -36.93 26.40 28.45
N CYS A 15 -36.64 25.09 28.37
CA CYS A 15 -36.15 24.45 27.14
C CYS A 15 -37.23 23.67 26.35
N GLU A 16 -38.47 23.60 26.85
CA GLU A 16 -39.54 22.81 26.20
C GLU A 16 -40.49 23.63 25.31
N LYS A 17 -40.52 24.97 25.42
CA LYS A 17 -41.43 25.81 24.60
C LYS A 17 -40.87 26.26 23.24
N TRP A 18 -39.59 26.05 22.96
CA TRP A 18 -38.98 26.42 21.66
C TRP A 18 -39.01 25.30 20.61
N ARG A 19 -39.55 24.11 20.92
CA ARG A 19 -39.61 22.96 20.00
C ARG A 19 -40.94 22.77 19.26
N GLU A 20 -41.98 23.54 19.57
CA GLU A 20 -43.33 23.32 18.98
C GLU A 20 -43.73 24.26 17.82
N LEU A 21 -42.90 25.24 17.44
CA LEU A 21 -43.31 26.24 16.41
C LEU A 21 -42.64 26.12 15.04
N ASN A 22 -41.79 25.12 14.79
CA ASN A 22 -41.22 24.89 13.46
C ASN A 22 -41.38 23.43 13.02
N GLY A 23 -42.49 23.15 12.33
CA GLY A 23 -42.80 21.87 11.74
C GLY A 23 -41.65 21.36 10.86
N ARG A 24 -41.16 20.15 11.17
CA ARG A 24 -40.19 19.44 10.31
C ARG A 24 -40.87 19.00 9.01
N PRO A 25 -40.29 19.22 7.82
CA PRO A 25 -40.76 18.54 6.62
C PRO A 25 -40.48 17.04 6.72
N ALA A 26 -41.39 16.24 6.18
CA ALA A 26 -41.42 14.79 6.24
C ALA A 26 -40.05 14.12 5.93
N ARG A 27 -39.74 13.06 6.70
CA ARG A 27 -38.54 12.21 6.54
C ARG A 27 -38.35 11.79 5.08
N ALA A 28 -37.25 12.25 4.47
CA ALA A 28 -36.85 11.83 3.13
C ALA A 28 -36.51 10.32 3.09
N ASN A 29 -37.14 9.62 2.15
CA ASN A 29 -36.99 8.20 1.85
C ASN A 29 -35.50 7.76 1.73
N PRO A 30 -35.03 6.67 2.38
CA PRO A 30 -33.61 6.28 2.42
C PRO A 30 -32.97 5.95 1.06
N SER A 31 -33.78 5.81 0.01
CA SER A 31 -33.33 5.58 -1.37
C SER A 31 -32.69 6.82 -2.02
N ARG A 32 -33.03 8.04 -1.59
CA ARG A 32 -32.51 9.29 -2.18
C ARG A 32 -31.02 9.52 -1.91
N LYS A 33 -30.49 9.07 -0.77
CA LYS A 33 -29.05 9.23 -0.40
C LYS A 33 -28.11 8.26 -1.13
N ARG A 34 -28.63 7.18 -1.74
CA ARG A 34 -27.81 6.16 -2.43
C ARG A 34 -27.58 6.43 -3.92
N ARG A 35 -28.32 7.37 -4.51
CA ARG A 35 -28.27 7.67 -5.96
C ARG A 35 -27.36 8.85 -6.32
N GLY A 36 -26.71 9.49 -5.34
CA GLY A 36 -25.86 10.67 -5.56
C GLY A 36 -24.73 10.47 -6.60
N PRO A 37 -23.91 9.41 -6.48
CA PRO A 37 -22.85 9.12 -7.45
C PRO A 37 -23.39 8.76 -8.84
N ALA A 38 -24.45 7.96 -8.92
CA ALA A 38 -25.11 7.61 -10.18
C ALA A 38 -25.71 8.84 -10.88
N ARG A 39 -26.29 9.78 -10.11
CA ARG A 39 -26.85 11.03 -10.62
C ARG A 39 -25.78 11.96 -11.16
N LYS A 40 -24.64 12.10 -10.45
CA LYS A 40 -23.50 12.89 -10.95
C LYS A 40 -22.95 12.32 -12.26
N ARG A 41 -22.87 10.99 -12.37
CA ARG A 41 -22.43 10.30 -13.58
C ARG A 41 -23.41 10.46 -14.75
N ALA A 42 -24.72 10.30 -14.49
CA ALA A 42 -25.77 10.51 -15.48
C ALA A 42 -25.74 11.94 -16.02
N PHE A 43 -25.62 12.93 -15.12
CA PHE A 43 -25.56 14.35 -15.49
C PHE A 43 -24.35 14.65 -16.38
N ALA A 44 -23.17 14.15 -16.02
CA ALA A 44 -21.96 14.35 -16.82
C ALA A 44 -22.04 13.71 -18.22
N LEU A 45 -22.59 12.49 -18.32
CA LEU A 45 -22.79 11.81 -19.61
C LEU A 45 -23.79 12.55 -20.51
N PHE A 46 -24.84 13.10 -19.91
CA PHE A 46 -25.89 13.84 -20.60
C PHE A 46 -25.40 15.18 -21.18
N ILE A 47 -24.47 15.85 -20.49
CA ILE A 47 -23.77 17.04 -21.00
C ILE A 47 -22.82 16.63 -22.12
N LYS A 48 -22.04 15.56 -21.93
CA LYS A 48 -21.07 15.09 -22.91
C LYS A 48 -21.73 14.67 -24.23
N SER A 49 -22.94 14.12 -24.21
CA SER A 49 -23.66 13.72 -25.43
C SER A 49 -24.15 14.90 -26.28
N ARG A 50 -24.08 16.13 -25.78
CA ARG A 50 -24.49 17.37 -26.46
C ARG A 50 -23.31 18.20 -26.95
N GLN A 51 -22.10 17.67 -26.79
CA GLN A 51 -20.87 18.33 -27.14
C GLN A 51 -20.63 18.22 -28.66
N VAL A 52 -20.40 19.34 -29.33
CA VAL A 52 -20.15 19.43 -30.78
C VAL A 52 -18.77 20.04 -31.01
N SER A 53 -17.95 19.39 -31.83
CA SER A 53 -16.65 19.91 -32.25
C SER A 53 -16.78 20.61 -33.61
N LYS A 54 -16.26 21.84 -33.73
CA LYS A 54 -16.20 22.53 -35.03
C LYS A 54 -15.18 21.82 -35.93
N ILE A 55 -15.64 21.18 -37.00
CA ILE A 55 -14.77 20.76 -38.12
C ILE A 55 -14.71 21.93 -39.10
N GLY A 56 -13.55 22.60 -39.19
CA GLY A 56 -13.29 23.65 -40.16
C GLY A 56 -11.94 23.45 -40.83
N ASN A 57 -11.93 23.34 -42.15
CA ASN A 57 -10.74 23.37 -42.99
C ASN A 57 -10.07 24.75 -42.92
N THR A 58 -8.99 24.91 -42.16
CA THR A 58 -8.04 26.00 -42.34
C THR A 58 -6.66 25.69 -41.72
N SER A 59 -5.62 26.21 -42.37
CA SER A 59 -4.18 26.03 -42.15
C SER A 59 -3.69 26.31 -40.71
N PRO A 60 -2.62 25.63 -40.24
CA PRO A 60 -2.17 25.70 -38.86
C PRO A 60 -1.18 26.86 -38.65
N GLN A 61 -1.68 27.99 -38.18
CA GLN A 61 -0.87 28.95 -37.41
C GLN A 61 -1.82 29.81 -36.57
N GLU A 62 -1.55 29.81 -35.26
CA GLU A 62 -2.17 30.61 -34.19
C GLU A 62 -3.43 30.06 -33.50
N LEU A 63 -3.40 30.21 -32.16
CA LEU A 63 -4.47 30.15 -31.14
C LEU A 63 -4.68 28.82 -30.40
N GLY A 64 -4.19 28.80 -29.15
CA GLY A 64 -4.64 27.89 -28.11
C GLY A 64 -6.01 28.28 -27.54
N GLY A 65 -6.76 27.28 -27.06
CA GLY A 65 -7.99 27.46 -26.29
C GLY A 65 -9.27 26.92 -26.94
N ARG A 66 -9.67 25.70 -26.55
CA ARG A 66 -11.02 25.07 -26.60
C ARG A 66 -11.96 25.45 -27.77
N ASN A 67 -11.92 24.70 -28.87
CA ASN A 67 -12.94 24.73 -29.93
C ASN A 67 -14.06 23.70 -29.69
N VAL A 68 -14.76 23.80 -28.56
CA VAL A 68 -15.89 22.90 -28.28
C VAL A 68 -17.07 23.67 -27.71
N HIS A 69 -18.24 23.56 -28.36
CA HIS A 69 -19.50 24.12 -27.88
C HIS A 69 -20.52 23.01 -27.64
N TRP A 70 -21.58 23.30 -26.89
CA TRP A 70 -22.68 22.36 -26.65
C TRP A 70 -23.95 22.84 -27.35
N GLU A 71 -24.70 21.90 -27.91
CA GLU A 71 -26.00 22.19 -28.52
C GLU A 71 -27.11 21.40 -27.81
N CYS A 72 -28.13 22.11 -27.35
CA CYS A 72 -29.24 21.51 -26.64
C CYS A 72 -30.52 22.35 -26.82
N CYS A 73 -31.64 21.70 -27.12
CA CYS A 73 -32.94 22.36 -27.31
C CYS A 73 -32.88 23.54 -28.32
N GLY A 74 -32.09 23.39 -29.39
CA GLY A 74 -31.89 24.43 -30.40
C GLY A 74 -31.08 25.65 -29.93
N LYS A 75 -30.47 25.60 -28.73
CA LYS A 75 -29.58 26.62 -28.18
C LYS A 75 -28.13 26.14 -28.22
N GLN A 76 -27.21 27.07 -28.49
CA GLN A 76 -25.77 26.83 -28.42
C GLN A 76 -25.22 27.41 -27.11
N PHE A 77 -24.27 26.71 -26.49
CA PHE A 77 -23.61 27.10 -25.26
C PHE A 77 -22.10 27.00 -25.44
N GLU A 78 -21.38 28.09 -25.19
CA GLU A 78 -19.91 28.14 -25.28
C GLU A 78 -19.26 27.84 -23.92
N GLU A 79 -19.95 28.15 -22.82
CA GLU A 79 -19.49 27.93 -21.46
C GLU A 79 -20.16 26.70 -20.80
N VAL A 80 -19.34 25.90 -20.11
CA VAL A 80 -19.77 24.67 -19.42
C VAL A 80 -20.83 24.97 -18.35
N GLU A 81 -20.72 26.11 -17.67
CA GLU A 81 -21.64 26.50 -16.61
C GLU A 81 -23.05 26.74 -17.11
N ASP A 82 -23.19 27.26 -18.34
CA ASP A 82 -24.50 27.61 -18.90
C ASP A 82 -25.23 26.38 -19.42
N ILE A 83 -24.51 25.43 -20.03
CA ILE A 83 -25.11 24.13 -20.37
C ILE A 83 -25.45 23.32 -19.11
N HIS A 84 -24.64 23.42 -18.03
CA HIS A 84 -24.98 22.82 -16.74
C HIS A 84 -26.28 23.40 -16.16
N LYS A 85 -26.45 24.73 -16.17
CA LYS A 85 -27.70 25.37 -15.72
C LYS A 85 -28.88 24.96 -16.59
N HIS A 86 -28.71 24.94 -17.91
CA HIS A 86 -29.75 24.54 -18.85
C HIS A 86 -30.22 23.10 -18.62
N VAL A 87 -29.31 22.15 -18.52
CA VAL A 87 -29.65 20.74 -18.25
C VAL A 87 -30.25 20.56 -16.86
N ALA A 88 -29.79 21.32 -15.87
CA ALA A 88 -30.36 21.28 -14.53
C ALA A 88 -31.82 21.72 -14.49
N ASN A 89 -32.21 22.68 -15.35
CA ASN A 89 -33.55 23.25 -15.39
C ASN A 89 -34.48 22.49 -16.34
N GLU A 90 -34.02 22.16 -17.54
CA GLU A 90 -34.89 21.66 -18.62
C GLU A 90 -34.86 20.13 -18.78
N HIS A 91 -33.80 19.45 -18.32
CA HIS A 91 -33.58 18.02 -18.61
C HIS A 91 -33.35 17.13 -17.38
N MET A 92 -33.65 17.64 -16.18
CA MET A 92 -33.43 16.87 -14.96
C MET A 92 -34.24 15.55 -14.93
N SER A 93 -35.41 15.50 -15.56
CA SER A 93 -36.23 14.29 -15.67
C SER A 93 -35.50 13.17 -16.44
N GLU A 94 -34.90 13.51 -17.58
CA GLU A 94 -34.12 12.56 -18.41
C GLU A 94 -32.83 12.12 -17.69
N VAL A 95 -32.15 13.04 -17.02
CA VAL A 95 -30.97 12.71 -16.20
C VAL A 95 -31.34 11.76 -15.07
N LEU A 96 -32.51 11.92 -14.45
CA LEU A 96 -33.00 11.02 -13.40
C LEU A 96 -33.39 9.64 -13.94
N GLN A 97 -33.92 9.55 -15.16
CA GLN A 97 -34.19 8.28 -15.83
C GLN A 97 -32.89 7.52 -16.14
N GLN A 98 -31.87 8.21 -16.66
CA GLN A 98 -30.53 7.62 -16.88
C GLN A 98 -29.83 7.26 -15.56
N THR A 99 -30.07 8.02 -14.50
CA THR A 99 -29.57 7.71 -13.15
C THR A 99 -30.05 6.35 -12.68
N GLU A 100 -31.31 5.98 -12.96
CA GLU A 100 -31.86 4.68 -12.55
C GLU A 100 -31.22 3.52 -13.33
N ALA A 101 -30.99 3.70 -14.63
CA ALA A 101 -30.29 2.72 -15.46
C ALA A 101 -28.85 2.52 -14.98
N ILE A 102 -28.12 3.61 -14.72
CA ILE A 102 -26.74 3.57 -14.20
C ILE A 102 -26.71 2.95 -12.79
N PHE A 103 -27.71 3.23 -11.95
CA PHE A 103 -27.80 2.68 -10.60
C PHE A 103 -28.03 1.17 -10.58
N LYS A 104 -28.77 0.62 -11.54
CA LYS A 104 -29.02 -0.83 -11.67
C LYS A 104 -27.80 -1.63 -12.13
N VAL A 105 -26.85 -0.99 -12.84
CA VAL A 105 -25.64 -1.64 -13.38
C VAL A 105 -24.44 -1.52 -12.43
N LEU A 106 -24.53 -0.69 -11.38
CA LEU A 106 -23.51 -0.61 -10.33
C LEU A 106 -23.57 -1.86 -9.41
N PRO A 107 -22.45 -2.58 -9.15
CA PRO A 107 -22.48 -3.80 -8.35
C PRO A 107 -23.00 -3.55 -6.93
N GLN A 108 -24.15 -4.13 -6.58
CA GLN A 108 -24.72 -4.08 -5.23
C GLN A 108 -24.12 -5.15 -4.32
N ASN A 109 -22.81 -5.15 -4.12
CA ASN A 109 -22.18 -6.01 -3.11
C ASN A 109 -21.07 -5.24 -2.38
N ASN A 110 -21.46 -4.33 -1.48
CA ASN A 110 -20.55 -3.82 -0.44
C ASN A 110 -21.26 -3.07 0.70
N ILE A 111 -22.38 -3.60 1.21
CA ILE A 111 -23.06 -3.01 2.38
C ILE A 111 -23.30 -4.08 3.46
N GLN A 112 -22.21 -4.66 3.96
CA GLN A 112 -22.23 -5.25 5.31
C GLN A 112 -20.92 -5.10 6.09
N LEU A 113 -19.83 -4.66 5.45
CA LEU A 113 -18.53 -4.42 6.11
C LEU A 113 -18.31 -2.96 6.57
N MET A 114 -19.11 -1.99 6.13
CA MET A 114 -18.94 -0.59 6.52
C MET A 114 -19.67 -0.18 7.81
N ARG A 115 -20.45 -1.08 8.44
CA ARG A 115 -21.18 -0.78 9.70
C ARG A 115 -20.45 -1.17 10.99
N LYS A 116 -19.25 -1.76 10.90
CA LYS A 116 -18.50 -2.24 12.10
C LYS A 116 -17.25 -1.44 12.46
N HIS A 117 -16.90 -0.38 11.72
CA HIS A 117 -15.69 0.39 11.99
C HIS A 117 -15.88 1.75 12.69
N ASP A 118 -17.11 2.13 13.04
CA ASP A 118 -17.41 3.35 13.81
C ASP A 118 -17.58 3.12 15.32
N SER A 119 -17.09 2.01 15.88
CA SER A 119 -17.10 1.81 17.33
C SER A 119 -15.85 1.09 17.84
N SER A 120 -14.74 1.82 17.94
CA SER A 120 -13.71 1.56 18.93
C SER A 120 -12.90 2.84 19.11
N ASP A 121 -12.97 3.38 20.32
CA ASP A 121 -12.43 4.65 20.77
C ASP A 121 -10.96 4.87 20.39
N ASN A 122 -10.68 6.05 19.83
CA ASN A 122 -9.41 6.75 19.97
C ASN A 122 -9.73 8.25 19.97
N ASN A 123 -9.95 8.79 21.17
CA ASN A 123 -9.95 10.22 21.41
C ASN A 123 -8.53 10.75 21.18
N VAL A 124 -8.28 11.28 19.99
CA VAL A 124 -7.24 12.30 19.78
C VAL A 124 -7.96 13.49 19.17
N ALA A 125 -8.05 14.56 19.95
CA ALA A 125 -8.65 15.82 19.53
C ALA A 125 -7.89 16.36 18.30
N LEU A 126 -8.59 16.54 17.18
CA LEU A 126 -8.10 17.35 16.06
C LEU A 126 -8.10 18.83 16.47
N PRO A 127 -7.03 19.59 16.23
CA PRO A 127 -7.10 21.05 16.27
C PRO A 127 -8.02 21.51 15.14
N GLN A 128 -9.04 22.30 15.47
CA GLN A 128 -9.88 22.98 14.49
C GLN A 128 -9.05 24.12 13.86
N HIS A 129 -8.44 23.86 12.70
CA HIS A 129 -7.92 24.93 11.86
C HIS A 129 -9.06 25.48 10.99
N ASN A 130 -9.59 26.63 11.39
CA ASN A 130 -10.32 27.52 10.49
C ASN A 130 -9.32 28.20 9.55
N GLY A 131 -9.09 27.58 8.40
CA GLY A 131 -8.34 28.15 7.28
C GLY A 131 -9.02 27.76 5.98
N THR A 132 -9.19 28.72 5.08
CA THR A 132 -9.67 28.54 3.70
C THR A 132 -8.99 27.32 3.05
N LYS A 133 -9.77 26.29 2.69
CA LYS A 133 -9.25 25.14 1.93
C LYS A 133 -8.86 25.62 0.54
N GLU A 134 -7.60 25.98 0.35
CA GLU A 134 -7.01 25.99 -0.99
C GLU A 134 -7.17 24.58 -1.56
N VAL A 135 -7.88 24.47 -2.68
CA VAL A 135 -8.02 23.21 -3.40
C VAL A 135 -6.70 23.04 -4.15
N PHE A 136 -5.81 22.21 -3.62
CA PHE A 136 -4.55 21.88 -4.31
C PHE A 136 -4.87 21.25 -5.68
N ASP A 137 -4.44 21.92 -6.74
CA ASP A 137 -4.67 21.49 -8.12
C ASP A 137 -3.65 20.43 -8.54
N ILE A 138 -4.00 19.17 -8.31
CA ILE A 138 -3.17 18.03 -8.74
C ILE A 138 -3.18 17.80 -10.26
N SER A 139 -4.03 18.49 -11.03
CA SER A 139 -4.18 18.25 -12.48
C SER A 139 -2.90 18.52 -13.25
N LYS A 140 -2.09 19.46 -12.75
CA LYS A 140 -0.77 19.80 -13.29
C LYS A 140 0.24 18.65 -13.24
N TRP A 141 -0.01 17.65 -12.40
CA TRP A 141 0.87 16.48 -12.23
C TRP A 141 0.26 15.20 -12.78
N LEU A 142 -0.89 15.27 -13.44
CA LEU A 142 -1.47 14.13 -14.12
C LEU A 142 -1.02 14.13 -15.58
N PRO A 143 -0.67 12.96 -16.14
CA PRO A 143 -0.33 12.87 -17.54
C PRO A 143 -1.57 13.10 -18.40
N ASP A 144 -1.37 13.69 -19.59
CA ASP A 144 -2.41 13.66 -20.61
C ASP A 144 -2.47 12.25 -21.22
N ILE A 145 -3.60 11.58 -21.03
CA ILE A 145 -3.87 10.24 -21.57
C ILE A 145 -4.93 10.26 -22.66
N SER A 146 -5.33 11.44 -23.16
CA SER A 146 -6.40 11.58 -24.15
C SER A 146 -6.11 10.85 -25.46
N HIS A 147 -4.83 10.65 -25.79
CA HIS A 147 -4.35 9.96 -26.97
C HIS A 147 -4.15 8.44 -26.77
N ILE A 148 -4.23 7.94 -25.54
CA ILE A 148 -4.00 6.52 -25.20
C ILE A 148 -5.35 5.82 -25.08
N ASN A 149 -5.55 4.74 -25.84
CA ASN A 149 -6.78 3.97 -25.74
C ASN A 149 -6.83 3.10 -24.47
N PHE A 150 -8.03 2.63 -24.12
CA PHE A 150 -8.25 1.82 -22.93
C PHE A 150 -7.51 0.47 -22.97
N GLU A 151 -7.38 -0.13 -24.16
CA GLU A 151 -6.77 -1.45 -24.35
C GLU A 151 -5.25 -1.42 -24.07
N GLU A 152 -4.57 -0.35 -24.46
CA GLU A 152 -3.15 -0.11 -24.15
C GLU A 152 -2.90 0.02 -22.64
N LEU A 153 -3.88 0.49 -21.87
CA LEU A 153 -3.81 0.61 -20.42
C LEU A 153 -4.31 -0.65 -19.67
N THR A 154 -4.94 -1.61 -20.35
CA THR A 154 -5.60 -2.78 -19.73
C THR A 154 -5.28 -4.15 -20.35
N CYS A 155 -4.26 -4.22 -21.21
CA CYS A 155 -3.58 -5.41 -21.69
C CYS A 155 -3.38 -6.56 -20.67
N ALA A 156 -3.37 -7.80 -21.19
CA ALA A 156 -3.20 -9.01 -20.39
C ALA A 156 -1.76 -9.24 -19.87
N ALA A 157 -0.75 -8.81 -20.64
CA ALA A 157 0.66 -8.93 -20.28
C ALA A 157 1.17 -7.64 -19.64
N GLY A 158 1.39 -7.66 -18.33
CA GLY A 158 1.78 -6.48 -17.57
C GLY A 158 3.08 -6.66 -16.78
N GLU A 159 3.30 -5.70 -15.90
CA GLU A 159 4.43 -5.66 -14.99
C GLU A 159 3.96 -5.25 -13.60
N VAL A 160 4.74 -5.63 -12.59
CA VAL A 160 4.63 -5.09 -11.24
C VAL A 160 5.83 -4.21 -10.98
N LEU A 161 5.56 -2.96 -10.63
CA LEU A 161 6.55 -1.99 -10.15
C LEU A 161 6.68 -2.09 -8.63
N LEU A 162 7.91 -2.11 -8.14
CA LEU A 162 8.28 -1.95 -6.75
C LEU A 162 9.23 -0.76 -6.61
N TYR A 163 8.87 0.23 -5.81
CA TYR A 163 9.67 1.44 -5.65
C TYR A 163 9.44 2.07 -4.28
N TYR A 164 10.40 2.90 -3.87
CA TYR A 164 10.25 3.80 -2.72
C TYR A 164 11.10 5.05 -2.94
N SER A 165 10.76 6.12 -2.24
CA SER A 165 11.60 7.31 -2.12
C SER A 165 11.42 7.85 -0.72
N TYR A 166 12.52 7.97 0.03
CA TYR A 166 12.53 8.74 1.26
C TYR A 166 12.83 10.20 0.92
N CYS A 167 11.87 11.06 1.20
CA CYS A 167 11.97 12.50 1.04
C CYS A 167 10.98 13.17 2.00
N ASP A 168 11.29 14.39 2.42
CA ASP A 168 10.40 15.14 3.30
C ASP A 168 9.16 15.58 2.50
N ILE A 169 7.99 15.03 2.86
CA ILE A 169 6.69 15.36 2.28
C ILE A 169 5.90 16.15 3.32
N GLU A 170 5.78 17.46 3.12
CA GLU A 170 5.05 18.36 4.01
C GLU A 170 3.56 18.02 4.07
N GLU A 171 2.94 17.79 2.90
CA GLU A 171 1.51 17.51 2.75
C GLU A 171 1.21 16.11 2.17
N PRO A 172 1.35 15.02 2.96
CA PRO A 172 1.10 13.65 2.50
C PRO A 172 -0.28 13.41 1.90
N GLN A 173 -1.30 14.19 2.31
CA GLN A 173 -2.66 14.06 1.80
C GLN A 173 -2.79 14.51 0.35
N VAL A 174 -2.03 15.53 -0.06
CA VAL A 174 -2.00 16.02 -1.44
C VAL A 174 -1.39 14.95 -2.35
N ILE A 175 -0.23 14.40 -1.97
CA ILE A 175 0.43 13.31 -2.70
C ILE A 175 -0.44 12.06 -2.74
N CYS A 176 -1.11 11.71 -1.64
CA CYS A 176 -2.07 10.60 -1.61
C CYS A 176 -3.22 10.81 -2.60
N THR A 177 -3.73 12.03 -2.74
CA THR A 177 -4.81 12.37 -3.68
C THR A 177 -4.34 12.28 -5.13
N TRP A 178 -3.15 12.81 -5.43
CA TRP A 178 -2.50 12.66 -6.73
C TRP A 178 -2.30 11.19 -7.10
N GLN A 179 -1.69 10.42 -6.20
CA GLN A 179 -1.40 8.99 -6.39
C GLN A 179 -2.67 8.14 -6.58
N LYS A 180 -3.74 8.42 -5.82
CA LYS A 180 -5.06 7.78 -6.02
C LYS A 180 -5.62 8.05 -7.41
N THR A 181 -5.48 9.28 -7.89
CA THR A 181 -6.05 9.71 -9.18
C THR A 181 -5.25 9.11 -10.32
N LEU A 182 -3.93 9.26 -10.28
CA LEU A 182 -2.98 8.70 -11.24
C LEU A 182 -3.14 7.18 -11.36
N CYS A 183 -3.10 6.44 -10.25
CA CYS A 183 -3.23 4.99 -10.29
C CYS A 183 -4.58 4.52 -10.86
N ARG A 184 -5.67 5.26 -10.63
CA ARG A 184 -6.99 4.93 -11.19
C ARG A 184 -7.07 5.23 -12.69
N GLN A 185 -6.50 6.34 -13.13
CA GLN A 185 -6.42 6.69 -14.55
C GLN A 185 -5.60 5.68 -15.34
N LEU A 186 -4.54 5.14 -14.74
CA LEU A 186 -3.66 4.14 -15.33
C LEU A 186 -4.10 2.69 -15.06
N HIS A 187 -5.31 2.48 -14.52
CA HIS A 187 -5.88 1.16 -14.26
C HIS A 187 -5.01 0.23 -13.39
N PHE A 188 -4.23 0.80 -12.47
CA PHE A 188 -3.43 0.01 -11.54
C PHE A 188 -4.27 -0.62 -10.43
N THR A 189 -3.77 -1.76 -9.97
CA THR A 189 -4.04 -2.31 -8.65
C THR A 189 -2.75 -2.36 -7.85
N GLY A 190 -2.83 -2.62 -6.55
CA GLY A 190 -1.67 -2.69 -5.68
C GLY A 190 -1.77 -1.74 -4.50
N LYS A 191 -0.61 -1.34 -3.95
CA LYS A 191 -0.55 -0.60 -2.69
C LYS A 191 0.44 0.55 -2.81
N VAL A 192 0.03 1.74 -2.35
CA VAL A 192 0.91 2.90 -2.21
C VAL A 192 0.74 3.49 -0.82
N ARG A 193 1.85 3.62 -0.10
CA ARG A 193 1.93 4.19 1.24
C ARG A 193 2.66 5.53 1.14
N ILE A 194 2.01 6.58 1.61
CA ILE A 194 2.59 7.92 1.69
C ILE A 194 2.73 8.26 3.18
N SER A 195 3.81 8.93 3.54
CA SER A 195 4.01 9.47 4.89
C SER A 195 4.83 10.76 4.79
N LYS A 196 5.07 11.43 5.93
CA LYS A 196 5.94 12.61 5.95
C LYS A 196 7.39 12.31 5.54
N GLU A 197 7.85 11.07 5.72
CA GLU A 197 9.21 10.64 5.35
C GLU A 197 9.29 10.08 3.92
N GLY A 198 8.21 10.08 3.13
CA GLY A 198 8.28 9.72 1.71
C GLY A 198 7.13 8.87 1.17
N ILE A 199 7.41 8.10 0.12
CA ILE A 199 6.48 7.21 -0.59
C ILE A 199 7.05 5.80 -0.77
N ASN A 200 6.18 4.79 -0.71
CA ASN A 200 6.49 3.39 -1.00
C ASN A 200 5.35 2.75 -1.78
N GLY A 201 5.64 2.13 -2.91
CA GLY A 201 4.62 1.53 -3.77
C GLY A 201 4.98 0.16 -4.30
N THR A 202 3.93 -0.66 -4.45
CA THR A 202 3.96 -1.88 -5.24
C THR A 202 2.67 -1.93 -6.05
N VAL A 203 2.76 -1.65 -7.35
CA VAL A 203 1.59 -1.51 -8.23
C VAL A 203 1.75 -2.38 -9.47
N GLY A 204 0.64 -2.95 -9.94
CA GLY A 204 0.61 -3.83 -11.10
C GLY A 204 -0.33 -3.31 -12.18
N GLY A 205 0.14 -3.29 -13.43
CA GLY A 205 -0.62 -2.86 -14.60
C GLY A 205 0.13 -3.13 -15.90
N CYS A 206 -0.36 -2.55 -16.99
CA CYS A 206 0.24 -2.70 -18.32
C CYS A 206 1.57 -2.00 -18.48
N LYS A 207 2.39 -2.47 -19.43
CA LYS A 207 3.69 -1.84 -19.73
C LYS A 207 3.58 -0.36 -20.08
N THR A 208 2.60 0.02 -20.90
CA THR A 208 2.34 1.42 -21.24
C THR A 208 1.98 2.23 -19.98
N ALA A 209 1.12 1.67 -19.12
CA ALA A 209 0.72 2.30 -17.87
C ALA A 209 1.90 2.43 -16.89
N THR A 210 2.75 1.40 -16.75
CA THR A 210 3.93 1.44 -15.87
C THR A 210 4.97 2.43 -16.34
N GLU A 211 5.20 2.52 -17.65
CA GLU A 211 6.12 3.50 -18.22
C GLU A 211 5.62 4.94 -17.99
N LEU A 212 4.34 5.20 -18.29
CA LEU A 212 3.75 6.52 -18.06
C LEU A 212 3.76 6.91 -16.57
N TYR A 213 3.54 5.93 -15.68
CA TYR A 213 3.62 6.15 -14.24
C TYR A 213 5.02 6.57 -13.79
N ILE A 214 6.06 5.89 -14.29
CA ILE A 214 7.45 6.22 -13.99
C ILE A 214 7.75 7.64 -14.47
N GLN A 215 7.41 7.97 -15.73
CA GLN A 215 7.62 9.31 -16.28
C GLN A 215 6.90 10.39 -15.47
N THR A 216 5.64 10.13 -15.10
CA THR A 216 4.83 11.04 -14.28
C THR A 216 5.47 11.25 -12.90
N MET A 217 5.93 10.18 -12.25
CA MET A 217 6.64 10.26 -10.98
C MET A 217 7.92 11.10 -11.10
N LEU A 218 8.75 10.83 -12.11
CA LEU A 218 10.03 11.52 -12.33
C LEU A 218 9.86 13.00 -12.71
N SER A 219 8.75 13.37 -13.36
CA SER A 219 8.42 14.77 -13.68
C SER A 219 8.01 15.59 -12.46
N HIS A 220 7.58 14.94 -11.37
CA HIS A 220 7.08 15.63 -10.19
C HIS A 220 8.25 16.21 -9.36
N PRO A 221 8.23 17.51 -8.98
CA PRO A 221 9.35 18.16 -8.29
C PRO A 221 9.87 17.43 -7.04
N LEU A 222 8.98 16.89 -6.21
CA LEU A 222 9.35 16.12 -5.01
C LEU A 222 10.13 14.83 -5.26
N PHE A 223 10.06 14.26 -6.47
CA PHE A 223 10.66 12.96 -6.79
C PHE A 223 11.76 13.05 -7.85
N GLN A 224 12.30 14.24 -8.10
CA GLN A 224 13.40 14.46 -9.05
C GLN A 224 14.70 13.73 -8.69
N ALA A 225 14.87 13.37 -7.41
CA ALA A 225 16.01 12.57 -6.95
C ALA A 225 15.88 11.08 -7.31
N MET A 226 14.68 10.61 -7.67
CA MET A 226 14.50 9.26 -8.18
C MET A 226 15.01 9.15 -9.61
N SER A 227 15.42 7.96 -10.00
CA SER A 227 15.68 7.61 -11.40
C SER A 227 14.85 6.42 -11.84
N THR A 228 14.88 6.08 -13.13
CA THR A 228 14.17 4.91 -13.68
C THR A 228 14.58 3.61 -12.96
N GLU A 229 15.84 3.52 -12.51
CA GLU A 229 16.40 2.37 -11.81
C GLU A 229 15.78 2.13 -10.42
N ASP A 230 15.18 3.16 -9.80
CA ASP A 230 14.50 3.02 -8.52
C ASP A 230 13.18 2.22 -8.64
N PHE A 231 12.62 2.18 -9.85
CA PHE A 231 11.43 1.42 -10.20
C PHE A 231 11.80 0.01 -10.65
N LYS A 232 11.80 -0.90 -9.67
CA LYS A 232 12.12 -2.32 -9.88
C LYS A 232 10.95 -3.00 -10.58
N ARG A 233 11.22 -3.65 -11.72
CA ARG A 233 10.20 -4.28 -12.56
C ARG A 233 10.20 -5.80 -12.37
N SER A 234 9.04 -6.43 -12.52
CA SER A 234 8.89 -7.89 -12.53
C SER A 234 7.67 -8.30 -13.36
N ALA A 235 7.68 -9.49 -13.96
CA ALA A 235 6.55 -10.00 -14.74
C ALA A 235 5.29 -10.17 -13.88
N GLY A 236 4.14 -9.71 -14.38
CA GLY A 236 2.88 -9.76 -13.63
C GLY A 236 1.83 -8.83 -14.22
N GLY A 237 1.17 -8.04 -13.37
CA GLY A 237 0.21 -7.03 -13.81
C GLY A 237 -0.83 -6.75 -12.73
N SER A 238 -1.96 -6.16 -13.15
CA SER A 238 -3.06 -5.79 -12.24
C SER A 238 -3.71 -7.01 -11.56
N HIS A 239 -3.72 -8.17 -12.20
CA HIS A 239 -4.26 -9.40 -11.62
C HIS A 239 -3.45 -9.91 -10.40
N CYS A 240 -2.22 -9.41 -10.20
CA CYS A 240 -1.41 -9.79 -9.03
C CYS A 240 -1.97 -9.23 -7.72
N PHE A 241 -2.86 -8.22 -7.76
CA PHE A 241 -3.45 -7.61 -6.58
C PHE A 241 -4.98 -7.67 -6.65
N GLN A 242 -5.62 -7.78 -5.49
CA GLN A 242 -7.09 -7.79 -5.42
C GLN A 242 -7.70 -6.42 -5.67
N ASP A 243 -7.02 -5.36 -5.21
CA ASP A 243 -7.53 -4.00 -5.17
C ASP A 243 -6.40 -2.97 -5.22
N LEU A 244 -6.76 -1.71 -5.46
CA LEU A 244 -5.88 -0.55 -5.29
C LEU A 244 -6.06 0.07 -3.91
N ARG A 245 -4.99 0.14 -3.12
CA ARG A 245 -4.95 0.76 -1.80
C ARG A 245 -3.87 1.83 -1.71
N VAL A 246 -4.31 3.08 -1.75
CA VAL A 246 -3.43 4.24 -1.58
C VAL A 246 -3.83 4.96 -0.28
N GLY A 247 -2.87 5.20 0.61
CA GLY A 247 -3.16 5.78 1.93
C GLY A 247 -1.99 6.53 2.55
N VAL A 248 -2.34 7.46 3.44
CA VAL A 248 -1.38 8.15 4.30
C VAL A 248 -1.18 7.34 5.58
N PHE A 249 0.07 7.17 5.98
CA PHE A 249 0.49 6.44 7.17
C PHE A 249 1.56 7.22 7.93
N LYS A 250 1.83 6.81 9.17
CA LYS A 250 2.94 7.38 9.96
C LYS A 250 4.31 7.06 9.35
N GLU A 251 4.47 5.86 8.81
CA GLU A 251 5.72 5.35 8.25
C GLU A 251 5.45 4.73 6.86
N VAL A 252 6.36 4.97 5.90
CA VAL A 252 6.30 4.33 4.56
C VAL A 252 6.47 2.81 4.66
N VAL A 253 7.25 2.35 5.65
CA VAL A 253 7.38 0.96 6.07
C VAL A 253 7.32 0.89 7.60
N PRO A 254 6.35 0.19 8.21
CA PRO A 254 6.20 0.20 9.67
C PRO A 254 7.37 -0.51 10.39
N MET A 255 8.29 0.26 10.95
CA MET A 255 9.29 -0.19 11.91
C MET A 255 8.78 -0.06 13.35
N GLY A 256 7.74 0.75 13.57
CA GLY A 256 7.17 0.96 14.91
C GLY A 256 7.99 1.90 15.78
N VAL A 257 8.94 2.62 15.18
CA VAL A 257 9.73 3.67 15.83
C VAL A 257 9.40 4.99 15.15
N ASP A 258 9.17 6.02 15.94
CA ASP A 258 8.85 7.35 15.41
C ASP A 258 9.93 7.84 14.43
N PRO A 259 9.58 8.25 13.19
CA PRO A 259 10.54 8.87 12.26
C PRO A 259 11.32 10.05 12.85
N GLU A 260 10.74 10.78 13.82
CA GLU A 260 11.43 11.88 14.51
C GLU A 260 12.52 11.40 15.48
N LYS A 261 12.44 10.15 15.97
CA LYS A 261 13.43 9.57 16.90
C LYS A 261 14.58 8.90 16.16
N VAL A 262 14.29 8.28 15.03
CA VAL A 262 15.28 7.59 14.19
C VAL A 262 14.96 7.93 12.75
N SER A 263 15.75 8.82 12.16
CA SER A 263 15.57 9.31 10.81
C SER A 263 16.17 8.35 9.79
N TYR A 264 15.57 8.25 8.61
CA TYR A 264 16.17 7.55 7.47
C TYR A 264 17.48 8.24 7.01
N LYS A 265 17.68 9.51 7.36
CA LYS A 265 18.89 10.28 7.02
C LYS A 265 20.13 9.77 7.76
N ASP A 266 19.93 9.03 8.85
CA ASP A 266 20.99 8.41 9.66
C ASP A 266 21.27 6.96 9.25
N ALA A 267 20.84 6.55 8.05
CA ALA A 267 21.06 5.20 7.55
C ALA A 267 22.55 4.83 7.47
N GLY A 268 22.81 3.53 7.41
CA GLY A 268 24.15 2.98 7.20
C GLY A 268 24.68 3.22 5.78
N ILE A 269 25.94 2.85 5.58
CA ILE A 269 26.65 3.07 4.32
C ILE A 269 26.03 2.19 3.22
N HIS A 270 25.51 2.82 2.16
CA HIS A 270 25.01 2.11 0.99
C HIS A 270 26.15 1.47 0.20
N LEU A 271 26.06 0.17 0.01
CA LEU A 271 26.93 -0.59 -0.89
C LEU A 271 26.18 -0.86 -2.20
N THR A 272 26.85 -0.61 -3.32
CA THR A 272 26.39 -1.12 -4.61
C THR A 272 26.28 -2.65 -4.60
N PRO A 273 25.50 -3.25 -5.50
CA PRO A 273 25.45 -4.71 -5.61
C PRO A 273 26.81 -5.38 -5.74
N GLU A 274 27.75 -4.78 -6.50
CA GLU A 274 29.11 -5.29 -6.67
C GLU A 274 29.93 -5.24 -5.38
N GLU A 275 29.92 -4.11 -4.67
CA GLU A 275 30.62 -4.00 -3.38
C GLU A 275 30.05 -4.96 -2.33
N PHE A 276 28.72 -5.09 -2.30
CA PHE A 276 28.05 -6.04 -1.43
C PHE A 276 28.43 -7.49 -1.78
N HIS A 277 28.46 -7.83 -3.08
CA HIS A 277 28.89 -9.15 -3.56
C HIS A 277 30.30 -9.49 -3.05
N ARG A 278 31.26 -8.58 -3.22
CA ARG A 278 32.64 -8.78 -2.75
C ARG A 278 32.72 -9.01 -1.24
N LYS A 279 31.92 -8.28 -0.45
CA LYS A 279 31.88 -8.48 1.01
C LYS A 279 31.27 -9.83 1.39
N VAL A 280 30.21 -10.27 0.72
CA VAL A 280 29.59 -11.59 0.95
C VAL A 280 30.54 -12.72 0.52
N GLU A 281 31.26 -12.55 -0.59
CA GLU A 281 32.29 -13.48 -1.03
C GLU A 281 33.41 -13.61 0.01
N ALA A 282 33.93 -12.47 0.51
CA ALA A 282 34.95 -12.46 1.55
C ALA A 282 34.48 -13.16 2.84
N LEU A 283 33.23 -12.93 3.26
CA LEU A 283 32.60 -13.61 4.40
C LEU A 283 32.48 -15.12 4.19
N SER A 284 32.18 -15.55 2.97
CA SER A 284 32.05 -16.96 2.61
C SER A 284 33.40 -17.67 2.64
N ASN A 285 34.45 -17.00 2.12
CA ASN A 285 35.77 -17.59 1.93
C ASN A 285 36.72 -17.46 3.13
N ASN A 286 36.44 -16.56 4.09
CA ASN A 286 37.35 -16.28 5.20
C ASN A 286 36.65 -16.41 6.57
N ALA A 287 37.10 -17.38 7.37
CA ALA A 287 36.53 -17.66 8.69
C ALA A 287 36.72 -16.51 9.71
N GLN A 288 37.80 -15.73 9.60
CA GLN A 288 38.01 -14.58 10.48
C GLN A 288 37.03 -13.45 10.13
N ILE A 289 36.88 -13.13 8.84
CA ILE A 289 35.88 -12.15 8.38
C ILE A 289 34.48 -12.56 8.82
N ARG A 290 34.16 -13.86 8.76
CA ARG A 290 32.87 -14.40 9.21
C ARG A 290 32.63 -14.21 10.71
N LYS A 291 33.67 -14.24 11.55
CA LYS A 291 33.53 -13.92 12.97
C LYS A 291 33.29 -12.44 13.20
N ASP A 292 33.86 -11.56 12.37
CA ASP A 292 33.83 -10.10 12.56
C ASP A 292 32.71 -9.40 11.79
N THR A 293 32.01 -10.12 10.91
CA THR A 293 30.97 -9.58 10.03
C THR A 293 29.67 -10.36 10.14
N ILE A 294 28.57 -9.64 10.35
CA ILE A 294 27.21 -10.18 10.35
C ILE A 294 26.55 -9.84 9.01
N LEU A 295 26.06 -10.84 8.30
CA LEU A 295 25.15 -10.65 7.17
C LEU A 295 23.70 -10.76 7.68
N LEU A 296 22.97 -9.64 7.77
CA LEU A 296 21.68 -9.55 8.43
C LEU A 296 20.51 -9.40 7.44
N ASP A 297 19.61 -10.38 7.44
CA ASP A 297 18.34 -10.28 6.72
C ASP A 297 17.35 -9.43 7.52
N CYS A 298 16.89 -8.31 6.97
CA CYS A 298 15.91 -7.43 7.62
C CYS A 298 14.45 -7.82 7.30
N ARG A 299 14.25 -8.99 6.68
CA ARG A 299 12.93 -9.44 6.24
C ARG A 299 12.18 -10.21 7.33
N ASN A 300 10.88 -10.41 7.12
CA ASN A 300 10.10 -11.29 7.99
C ASN A 300 10.48 -12.76 7.72
N PHE A 301 10.34 -13.61 8.72
CA PHE A 301 10.78 -15.01 8.66
C PHE A 301 10.25 -15.79 7.42
N TYR A 302 9.03 -15.52 6.98
CA TYR A 302 8.42 -16.23 5.85
C TYR A 302 9.06 -15.82 4.51
N GLU A 303 9.69 -14.65 4.46
CA GLU A 303 10.44 -14.21 3.29
C GLU A 303 11.80 -14.90 3.24
N SER A 304 12.49 -14.98 4.38
CA SER A 304 13.80 -15.63 4.52
C SER A 304 13.72 -17.16 4.41
N LYS A 305 12.56 -17.74 4.75
CA LYS A 305 12.35 -19.20 4.74
C LYS A 305 12.42 -19.79 3.33
N ILE A 306 12.00 -19.05 2.31
CA ILE A 306 11.99 -19.52 0.91
C ILE A 306 13.14 -18.99 0.05
N GLY A 307 13.90 -18.02 0.55
CA GLY A 307 15.10 -17.56 -0.12
C GLY A 307 15.89 -16.60 0.76
N ASN A 308 17.21 -16.73 0.80
CA ASN A 308 18.10 -15.88 1.59
C ASN A 308 19.54 -15.93 1.05
N PHE A 309 20.39 -15.03 1.53
CA PHE A 309 21.83 -15.15 1.30
C PHE A 309 22.42 -16.25 2.20
N GLN A 310 23.34 -17.03 1.63
CA GLN A 310 24.10 -18.00 2.41
C GLN A 310 24.85 -17.32 3.57
N HIS A 311 24.95 -18.02 4.70
CA HIS A 311 25.59 -17.53 5.93
C HIS A 311 24.96 -16.28 6.57
N CYS A 312 23.76 -15.88 6.14
CA CYS A 312 23.06 -14.79 6.79
C CYS A 312 22.43 -15.20 8.13
N ILE A 313 22.31 -14.22 9.02
CA ILE A 313 21.44 -14.26 10.18
C ILE A 313 20.08 -13.75 9.72
N ALA A 314 19.08 -14.64 9.75
CA ALA A 314 17.70 -14.32 9.43
C ALA A 314 16.84 -14.32 10.71
N PRO A 315 16.51 -13.14 11.28
CA PRO A 315 15.69 -13.04 12.47
C PRO A 315 14.34 -13.71 12.25
N ASN A 316 13.91 -14.56 13.18
CA ASN A 316 12.59 -15.22 13.14
C ASN A 316 11.44 -14.27 13.55
N ILE A 317 11.49 -13.01 13.09
CA ILE A 317 10.47 -12.00 13.36
C ILE A 317 9.29 -12.13 12.39
N ARG A 318 8.06 -11.96 12.89
CA ARG A 318 6.84 -11.99 12.05
C ARG A 318 6.60 -10.68 11.30
N LYS A 319 7.06 -9.56 11.86
CA LYS A 319 6.83 -8.20 11.36
C LYS A 319 8.09 -7.39 11.53
N PHE A 320 8.36 -6.50 10.57
CA PHE A 320 9.47 -5.55 10.66
C PHE A 320 9.36 -4.62 11.88
N SER A 321 8.15 -4.38 12.37
CA SER A 321 7.95 -3.63 13.62
C SER A 321 8.51 -4.30 14.88
N TYR A 322 9.00 -5.55 14.79
CA TYR A 322 9.67 -6.25 15.89
C TYR A 322 11.20 -6.19 15.75
N PHE A 323 11.72 -5.61 14.65
CA PHE A 323 13.15 -5.48 14.42
C PHE A 323 13.86 -4.63 15.48
N PRO A 324 13.32 -3.49 15.95
CA PRO A 324 13.89 -2.74 17.07
C PRO A 324 14.11 -3.58 18.33
N ASP A 325 13.06 -4.24 18.80
CA ASP A 325 13.09 -5.12 19.97
C ASP A 325 14.09 -6.28 19.78
N TYR A 326 14.20 -6.81 18.55
CA TYR A 326 15.19 -7.84 18.21
C TYR A 326 16.62 -7.33 18.30
N VAL A 327 16.90 -6.13 17.79
CA VAL A 327 18.23 -5.50 17.93
C VAL A 327 18.55 -5.30 19.41
N ASP A 328 17.62 -4.72 20.18
CA ASP A 328 17.79 -4.43 21.61
C ASP A 328 18.06 -5.69 22.45
N THR A 329 17.34 -6.77 22.14
CA THR A 329 17.52 -8.06 22.82
C THR A 329 18.88 -8.70 22.52
N ASN A 330 19.49 -8.37 21.38
CA ASN A 330 20.68 -9.04 20.85
C ASN A 330 21.88 -8.09 20.68
N LEU A 331 21.89 -6.93 21.36
CA LEU A 331 22.91 -5.89 21.19
C LEU A 331 24.34 -6.41 21.28
N GLU A 332 24.61 -7.28 22.26
CA GLU A 332 25.95 -7.88 22.45
C GLU A 332 26.43 -8.68 21.24
N CYS A 333 25.52 -9.28 20.46
CA CYS A 333 25.90 -10.01 19.25
C CYS A 333 26.42 -9.07 18.15
N PHE A 334 25.99 -7.80 18.17
CA PHE A 334 26.41 -6.80 17.19
C PHE A 334 27.67 -6.02 17.62
N LYS A 335 28.12 -6.21 18.86
CA LYS A 335 29.24 -5.46 19.43
C LYS A 335 30.53 -5.68 18.64
N ASP A 336 31.17 -4.57 18.26
CA ASP A 336 32.43 -4.54 17.49
C ASP A 336 32.37 -5.24 16.11
N LYS A 337 31.16 -5.59 15.64
CA LYS A 337 30.95 -6.25 14.34
C LYS A 337 30.72 -5.24 13.22
N GLN A 338 31.13 -5.62 12.01
CA GLN A 338 30.58 -5.03 10.79
C GLN A 338 29.24 -5.70 10.46
N VAL A 339 28.22 -4.93 10.06
CA VAL A 339 26.90 -5.50 9.74
C VAL A 339 26.53 -5.18 8.30
N LEU A 340 26.27 -6.20 7.48
CA LEU A 340 25.80 -6.10 6.11
C LEU A 340 24.29 -6.38 6.08
N MET A 341 23.49 -5.34 5.94
CA MET A 341 22.03 -5.43 5.97
C MET A 341 21.44 -5.53 4.57
N TYR A 342 20.41 -6.36 4.41
CA TYR A 342 19.66 -6.42 3.16
C TYR A 342 18.16 -6.68 3.40
N CYS A 343 17.36 -6.32 2.40
CA CYS A 343 15.95 -6.72 2.31
C CYS A 343 15.54 -6.78 0.83
N THR A 344 14.27 -7.04 0.53
CA THR A 344 13.76 -7.23 -0.84
C THR A 344 14.15 -6.09 -1.79
N GLY A 345 13.87 -4.84 -1.42
CA GLY A 345 14.04 -3.68 -2.29
C GLY A 345 14.86 -2.54 -1.70
N GLY A 346 15.36 -2.65 -0.47
CA GLY A 346 16.16 -1.62 0.22
C GLY A 346 15.43 -0.85 1.33
N ILE A 347 14.12 -0.58 1.17
CA ILE A 347 13.37 0.34 2.04
C ILE A 347 13.44 0.07 3.56
N ARG A 348 13.48 -1.20 3.98
CA ARG A 348 13.59 -1.57 5.41
C ARG A 348 14.98 -1.27 5.96
N CYS A 349 16.01 -1.42 5.14
CA CYS A 349 17.39 -1.19 5.55
C CYS A 349 17.63 0.29 5.84
N GLU A 350 16.94 1.23 5.19
CA GLU A 350 17.11 2.66 5.47
C GLU A 350 16.83 2.99 6.95
N ARG A 351 15.65 2.63 7.45
CA ARG A 351 15.28 2.82 8.87
C ARG A 351 15.97 1.82 9.79
N GLY A 352 16.11 0.57 9.36
CA GLY A 352 16.70 -0.49 10.19
C GLY A 352 18.18 -0.28 10.49
N SER A 353 18.95 0.17 9.49
CA SER A 353 20.38 0.48 9.66
C SER A 353 20.57 1.75 10.50
N ALA A 354 19.73 2.78 10.31
CA ALA A 354 19.72 3.95 11.18
C ALA A 354 19.45 3.57 12.64
N TYR A 355 18.49 2.68 12.87
CA TYR A 355 18.19 2.18 14.22
C TYR A 355 19.37 1.42 14.83
N LEU A 356 20.03 0.55 14.06
CA LEU A 356 21.18 -0.21 14.56
C LEU A 356 22.38 0.70 14.84
N ARG A 357 22.63 1.70 13.97
CA ARG A 357 23.67 2.73 14.20
C ARG A 357 23.41 3.55 15.44
N SER A 358 22.15 3.90 15.73
CA SER A 358 21.80 4.68 16.92
C SER A 358 22.08 3.94 18.25
N LYS A 359 22.42 2.65 18.20
CA LYS A 359 22.81 1.87 19.39
C LYS A 359 24.29 1.96 19.71
N ASP A 360 25.11 2.42 18.76
CA ASP A 360 26.53 2.68 18.96
C ASP A 360 27.34 1.47 19.50
N VAL A 361 26.96 0.26 19.08
CA VAL A 361 27.67 -0.99 19.43
C VAL A 361 28.43 -1.59 18.26
N CYS A 362 28.00 -1.30 17.02
CA CYS A 362 28.61 -1.87 15.82
C CYS A 362 29.88 -1.12 15.45
N LYS A 363 30.85 -1.80 14.85
CA LYS A 363 32.01 -1.16 14.23
C LYS A 363 31.59 -0.35 13.00
N GLU A 364 30.72 -0.92 12.16
CA GLU A 364 30.21 -0.25 10.96
C GLU A 364 28.92 -0.94 10.48
N VAL A 365 27.99 -0.17 9.91
CA VAL A 365 26.72 -0.69 9.38
C VAL A 365 26.60 -0.34 7.90
N TYR A 366 26.54 -1.38 7.07
CA TYR A 366 26.36 -1.29 5.63
C TYR A 366 24.99 -1.81 5.22
N GLN A 367 24.49 -1.36 4.06
CA GLN A 367 23.25 -1.83 3.48
C GLN A 367 23.31 -1.99 1.96
N LEU A 368 22.66 -3.02 1.43
CA LEU A 368 22.58 -3.28 0.00
C LEU A 368 21.67 -2.26 -0.71
N LYS A 369 22.26 -1.39 -1.54
CA LYS A 369 21.53 -0.42 -2.37
C LYS A 369 20.61 -1.13 -3.36
N GLY A 370 19.33 -0.77 -3.33
CA GLY A 370 18.31 -1.40 -4.19
C GLY A 370 17.86 -2.80 -3.76
N GLY A 371 18.40 -3.33 -2.67
CA GLY A 371 18.02 -4.63 -2.10
C GLY A 371 18.33 -5.84 -2.97
N ILE A 372 17.78 -6.99 -2.58
CA ILE A 372 17.96 -8.27 -3.26
C ILE A 372 17.59 -8.16 -4.76
N HIS A 373 16.55 -7.39 -5.09
CA HIS A 373 16.12 -7.21 -6.47
C HIS A 373 17.24 -6.68 -7.38
N LYS A 374 17.92 -5.60 -6.99
CA LYS A 374 19.06 -5.06 -7.76
C LYS A 374 20.31 -5.94 -7.70
N TYR A 375 20.49 -6.69 -6.62
CA TYR A 375 21.55 -7.68 -6.56
C TYR A 375 21.36 -8.81 -7.58
N LEU A 376 20.15 -9.34 -7.70
CA LEU A 376 19.84 -10.44 -8.63
C LEU A 376 19.89 -10.00 -10.10
N GLU A 377 19.61 -8.73 -10.41
CA GLU A 377 19.81 -8.19 -11.76
C GLU A 377 21.29 -8.27 -12.21
N GLN A 378 22.24 -8.06 -11.29
CA GLN A 378 23.68 -8.07 -11.61
C GLN A 378 24.34 -9.44 -11.35
N PHE A 379 23.87 -10.17 -10.34
CA PHE A 379 24.43 -11.44 -9.87
C PHE A 379 23.34 -12.51 -9.76
N PRO A 380 22.73 -12.95 -10.88
CA PRO A 380 21.67 -13.96 -10.86
C PRO A 380 22.15 -15.30 -10.28
N SER A 381 23.42 -15.63 -10.50
CA SER A 381 24.11 -16.81 -9.95
C SER A 381 24.97 -16.48 -8.72
N GLY A 382 24.67 -15.37 -8.03
CA GLY A 382 25.45 -14.84 -6.89
C GLY A 382 25.34 -15.69 -5.63
N PHE A 383 25.24 -15.09 -4.44
CA PHE A 383 25.17 -15.82 -3.15
C PHE A 383 23.74 -15.98 -2.60
N TYR A 384 22.75 -15.38 -3.25
CA TYR A 384 21.34 -15.52 -2.87
C TYR A 384 20.79 -16.86 -3.39
N ARG A 385 20.12 -17.65 -2.55
CA ARG A 385 19.48 -18.92 -2.92
C ARG A 385 17.98 -18.86 -2.72
N GLY A 386 17.24 -19.59 -3.55
CA GLY A 386 15.80 -19.75 -3.42
C GLY A 386 14.97 -18.74 -4.19
N LYS A 387 13.84 -18.36 -3.61
CA LYS A 387 12.86 -17.44 -4.20
C LYS A 387 12.79 -16.13 -3.43
N LEU A 388 12.58 -15.03 -4.15
CA LEU A 388 12.34 -13.73 -3.58
C LEU A 388 10.86 -13.55 -3.27
N PHE A 389 10.52 -13.46 -1.98
CA PHE A 389 9.14 -13.20 -1.56
C PHE A 389 8.63 -11.83 -2.04
N VAL A 390 7.40 -11.80 -2.56
CA VAL A 390 6.70 -10.58 -3.02
C VAL A 390 5.34 -10.44 -2.34
N PHE A 391 4.92 -9.21 -2.05
CA PHE A 391 3.76 -8.90 -1.21
C PHE A 391 2.43 -8.81 -2.00
N ASP A 392 2.23 -9.76 -2.90
CA ASP A 392 1.10 -9.87 -3.82
C ASP A 392 0.71 -11.34 -4.05
N ASN A 393 -0.28 -11.60 -4.90
CA ASN A 393 -0.84 -12.94 -5.10
C ASN A 393 0.16 -13.96 -5.68
N ARG A 394 1.31 -13.52 -6.19
CA ARG A 394 2.37 -14.42 -6.66
C ARG A 394 3.12 -15.09 -5.50
N TYR A 395 3.12 -14.48 -4.30
CA TYR A 395 3.91 -14.83 -3.11
C TYR A 395 5.43 -14.82 -3.27
N ALA A 396 5.97 -15.26 -4.40
CA ALA A 396 7.40 -15.27 -4.66
C ALA A 396 7.71 -15.20 -6.15
N ILE A 397 8.91 -14.74 -6.48
CA ILE A 397 9.51 -14.84 -7.81
C ILE A 397 10.80 -15.64 -7.71
N SER A 398 11.05 -16.54 -8.66
CA SER A 398 12.26 -17.37 -8.65
C SER A 398 13.49 -16.50 -8.87
N ALA A 399 14.51 -16.67 -8.02
CA ALA A 399 15.83 -16.08 -8.23
C ALA A 399 16.75 -17.08 -8.93
N ASN A 400 16.69 -18.35 -8.51
CA ASN A 400 17.34 -19.51 -9.12
C ASN A 400 16.51 -20.77 -8.83
N ASP A 401 17.02 -21.93 -9.25
CA ASP A 401 16.35 -23.23 -9.13
C ASP A 401 16.51 -23.88 -7.75
N ASP A 402 17.25 -23.27 -6.82
CA ASP A 402 17.45 -23.84 -5.50
C ASP A 402 16.14 -23.83 -4.70
N VAL A 403 15.82 -24.97 -4.06
CA VAL A 403 14.69 -25.07 -3.13
C VAL A 403 15.25 -25.24 -1.72
N ILE A 404 15.37 -24.13 -0.98
CA ILE A 404 15.96 -24.12 0.37
C ILE A 404 14.92 -24.32 1.50
N ALA A 405 13.66 -24.46 1.12
CA ALA A 405 12.53 -24.63 2.03
C ALA A 405 12.01 -26.07 1.93
N GLU A 406 11.23 -26.46 2.94
CA GLU A 406 10.70 -27.82 3.06
C GLU A 406 9.20 -27.78 3.32
N CYS A 407 8.53 -28.82 2.83
CA CYS A 407 7.15 -29.09 3.16
C CYS A 407 7.04 -29.28 4.67
N ARG A 408 6.14 -28.52 5.30
CA ARG A 408 5.93 -28.55 6.74
C ARG A 408 5.56 -29.94 7.28
N TYR A 409 4.95 -30.77 6.45
CA TYR A 409 4.35 -32.04 6.87
C TYR A 409 5.25 -33.25 6.65
N CYS A 410 5.98 -33.30 5.54
CA CYS A 410 6.79 -34.47 5.17
C CYS A 410 8.27 -34.16 4.95
N GLY A 411 8.69 -32.89 5.06
CA GLY A 411 10.09 -32.49 4.94
C GLY A 411 10.66 -32.48 3.52
N VAL A 412 9.90 -32.88 2.49
CA VAL A 412 10.39 -32.82 1.10
C VAL A 412 10.65 -31.37 0.67
N PRO A 413 11.64 -31.09 -0.19
CA PRO A 413 11.88 -29.73 -0.70
C PRO A 413 10.60 -29.10 -1.27
N TRP A 414 10.24 -27.92 -0.77
CA TRP A 414 9.04 -27.21 -1.16
C TRP A 414 9.08 -25.73 -0.75
N ASP A 415 8.81 -24.84 -1.70
CA ASP A 415 8.91 -23.38 -1.53
C ASP A 415 7.67 -22.60 -2.01
N GLU A 416 6.59 -23.30 -2.40
CA GLU A 416 5.33 -22.65 -2.75
C GLU A 416 4.43 -22.42 -1.54
N TYR A 417 4.11 -21.16 -1.29
CA TYR A 417 3.16 -20.78 -0.26
C TYR A 417 1.70 -20.91 -0.72
N ARG A 418 0.86 -21.33 0.22
CA ARG A 418 -0.60 -21.18 0.18
C ARG A 418 -1.09 -20.69 1.54
N LEU A 419 -2.26 -20.05 1.58
CA LEU A 419 -2.86 -19.67 2.85
C LEU A 419 -3.32 -20.92 3.63
N CYS A 420 -3.21 -20.84 4.95
CA CYS A 420 -3.84 -21.77 5.88
C CYS A 420 -5.34 -21.90 5.57
N SER A 421 -5.86 -23.13 5.61
CA SER A 421 -7.27 -23.42 5.35
C SER A 421 -8.25 -22.71 6.29
N THR A 422 -7.82 -22.34 7.50
CA THR A 422 -8.65 -21.55 8.42
C THR A 422 -8.67 -20.08 7.97
N SER A 423 -9.84 -19.58 7.57
CA SER A 423 -10.06 -18.23 7.04
C SER A 423 -9.54 -17.10 7.93
N TYR A 424 -9.54 -17.28 9.25
CA TYR A 424 -9.09 -16.28 10.20
C TYR A 424 -7.59 -16.31 10.50
N CYS A 425 -6.84 -17.34 10.05
CA CYS A 425 -5.44 -17.55 10.43
C CYS A 425 -4.44 -16.84 9.50
N CYS A 426 -4.76 -16.76 8.20
CA CYS A 426 -3.98 -16.06 7.18
C CYS A 426 -2.47 -16.40 7.13
N GLN A 427 -2.02 -17.47 7.79
CA GLN A 427 -0.62 -17.89 7.78
C GLN A 427 -0.28 -18.50 6.43
N LEU A 428 0.96 -18.26 6.00
CA LEU A 428 1.50 -18.88 4.81
C LEU A 428 2.04 -20.28 5.16
N VAL A 429 1.59 -21.27 4.41
CA VAL A 429 1.88 -22.69 4.62
C VAL A 429 2.67 -23.21 3.42
N LEU A 430 3.79 -23.86 3.71
CA LEU A 430 4.55 -24.68 2.76
C LEU A 430 4.04 -26.11 2.85
N SER A 431 3.19 -26.50 1.91
CA SER A 431 2.66 -27.87 1.83
C SER A 431 2.73 -28.35 0.39
N CYS A 432 3.48 -29.43 0.16
CA CYS A 432 3.61 -30.05 -1.15
C CYS A 432 2.28 -30.62 -1.63
N VAL A 433 2.20 -30.86 -2.95
CA VAL A 433 1.00 -31.37 -3.63
C VAL A 433 0.44 -32.61 -2.92
N HIS A 434 1.28 -33.61 -2.65
CA HIS A 434 0.90 -34.85 -1.97
C HIS A 434 0.30 -34.64 -0.58
N CYS A 435 0.89 -33.75 0.23
CA CYS A 435 0.33 -33.44 1.56
C CYS A 435 -0.99 -32.69 1.46
N ARG A 436 -1.14 -31.79 0.48
CA ARG A 436 -2.40 -31.07 0.26
C ARG A 436 -3.52 -32.00 -0.22
N GLU A 437 -3.21 -32.98 -1.06
CA GLU A 437 -4.16 -34.03 -1.48
C GLU A 437 -4.64 -34.88 -0.30
N LYS A 438 -3.80 -35.08 0.72
CA LYS A 438 -4.15 -35.71 2.00
C LYS A 438 -4.93 -34.78 2.96
N GLY A 439 -5.32 -33.59 2.51
CA GLY A 439 -6.06 -32.62 3.32
C GLY A 439 -5.20 -31.84 4.33
N LEU A 440 -3.88 -31.93 4.28
CA LEU A 440 -2.97 -31.20 5.16
C LEU A 440 -2.78 -29.75 4.67
N LEU A 441 -3.73 -28.89 5.01
CA LEU A 441 -3.88 -27.54 4.44
C LEU A 441 -3.64 -26.41 5.45
N ALA A 442 -3.47 -26.74 6.72
CA ALA A 442 -3.35 -25.76 7.79
C ALA A 442 -1.90 -25.43 8.17
N CYS A 443 -1.70 -24.43 9.04
CA CYS A 443 -0.37 -24.13 9.58
C CYS A 443 -0.04 -24.91 10.87
N CYS A 444 -1.06 -25.42 11.58
CA CYS A 444 -0.93 -26.21 12.80
C CYS A 444 -2.13 -27.14 12.99
N ILE A 445 -2.03 -28.06 13.95
CA ILE A 445 -3.07 -29.05 14.27
C ILE A 445 -4.38 -28.35 14.66
N ALA A 446 -4.35 -27.37 15.57
CA ALA A 446 -5.54 -26.60 15.91
C ALA A 446 -6.23 -25.94 14.70
N CYS A 447 -5.46 -25.44 13.72
CA CYS A 447 -6.04 -24.90 12.49
C CYS A 447 -6.59 -26.00 11.57
N GLN A 448 -5.95 -27.17 11.54
CA GLN A 448 -6.40 -28.31 10.75
C GLN A 448 -7.76 -28.83 11.25
N GLU A 449 -7.92 -28.97 12.56
CA GLU A 449 -9.17 -29.37 13.20
C GLU A 449 -10.29 -28.34 12.98
N LYS A 450 -9.97 -27.05 13.14
CA LYS A 450 -10.92 -25.94 12.87
C LYS A 450 -11.36 -25.90 11.41
N GLY A 451 -10.46 -26.17 10.46
CA GLY A 451 -10.76 -26.24 9.04
C GLY A 451 -11.72 -27.38 8.69
N ASN A 452 -11.51 -28.56 9.30
CA ASN A 452 -12.35 -29.74 9.09
C ASN A 452 -13.75 -29.60 9.73
N SER A 453 -13.90 -28.77 10.76
CA SER A 453 -15.15 -28.58 11.52
C SER A 453 -16.15 -27.61 10.85
N THR A 454 -15.98 -27.30 9.56
CA THR A 454 -16.81 -26.30 8.86
C THR A 454 -18.18 -26.82 8.44
N SER A 455 -19.05 -27.04 9.44
CA SER A 455 -20.50 -26.99 9.30
C SER A 455 -21.12 -26.12 10.40
N GLU A 456 -20.61 -24.91 10.64
CA GLU A 456 -21.35 -23.96 11.48
C GLU A 456 -20.96 -22.52 11.21
N THR A 457 -21.89 -21.80 10.58
CA THR A 457 -21.87 -20.36 10.35
C THR A 457 -22.06 -19.63 11.68
N GLN A 458 -21.04 -19.57 12.53
CA GLN A 458 -21.15 -18.80 13.77
C GLN A 458 -21.09 -17.30 13.46
N SER A 459 -22.27 -16.68 13.42
CA SER A 459 -22.45 -15.22 13.37
C SER A 459 -22.01 -14.60 14.70
N GLY A 460 -20.71 -14.30 14.83
CA GLY A 460 -20.13 -13.65 16.00
C GLY A 460 -19.03 -12.66 15.63
N ARG A 461 -18.68 -11.75 16.55
CA ARG A 461 -17.48 -10.88 16.42
C ARG A 461 -16.25 -11.77 16.15
N PRO A 462 -15.27 -11.31 15.35
CA PRO A 462 -14.10 -12.11 15.00
C PRO A 462 -13.40 -12.53 16.30
N ARG A 463 -13.43 -13.82 16.62
CA ARG A 463 -12.65 -14.36 17.73
C ARG A 463 -11.18 -14.18 17.36
N LYS A 464 -10.39 -13.70 18.31
CA LYS A 464 -8.94 -13.50 18.17
C LYS A 464 -8.32 -14.76 17.58
N GLU A 465 -7.36 -14.60 16.68
CA GLU A 465 -6.69 -15.68 15.94
C GLU A 465 -6.05 -16.69 16.93
N GLU A 466 -6.79 -17.74 17.30
CA GLU A 466 -6.32 -18.85 18.14
C GLU A 466 -5.58 -19.87 17.27
N CYS A 467 -4.38 -19.48 16.85
CA CYS A 467 -3.45 -20.32 16.11
C CYS A 467 -2.27 -20.68 17.02
N GLU A 468 -1.94 -21.97 17.13
CA GLU A 468 -0.79 -22.40 17.92
C GLU A 468 0.52 -21.80 17.40
N CYS A 469 0.65 -21.61 16.08
CA CYS A 469 1.84 -20.98 15.51
C CYS A 469 2.05 -19.55 16.01
N THR A 470 0.97 -18.84 16.33
CA THR A 470 1.05 -17.47 16.84
C THR A 470 1.28 -17.43 18.34
N GLN A 471 0.78 -18.42 19.08
CA GLN A 471 0.96 -18.53 20.53
C GLN A 471 2.36 -19.04 20.91
N LYS A 472 2.85 -20.09 20.23
CA LYS A 472 4.13 -20.75 20.54
C LYS A 472 5.34 -20.00 19.99
N ARG A 473 5.15 -19.09 19.04
CA ARG A 473 6.26 -18.36 18.44
C ARG A 473 6.78 -17.31 19.41
N VAL A 474 8.05 -17.44 19.77
CA VAL A 474 8.79 -16.38 20.46
C VAL A 474 8.71 -15.12 19.62
N ARG A 475 8.10 -14.07 20.17
CA ARG A 475 7.87 -12.80 19.45
C ARG A 475 9.20 -12.17 19.02
N ILE A 476 10.18 -12.15 19.93
CA ILE A 476 11.51 -11.58 19.76
C ILE A 476 12.55 -12.69 19.95
N PRO A 477 13.14 -13.22 18.87
CA PRO A 477 14.12 -14.30 18.97
C PRO A 477 15.45 -13.79 19.55
N VAL A 478 16.15 -14.67 20.28
CA VAL A 478 17.51 -14.43 20.79
C VAL A 478 18.51 -15.05 19.82
N MET A 479 19.57 -14.31 19.51
CA MET A 479 20.74 -14.78 18.80
C MET A 479 21.60 -15.58 19.76
N PHE A 480 21.90 -16.83 19.39
CA PHE A 480 22.88 -17.60 20.13
C PHE A 480 24.28 -17.19 19.63
N PRO A 481 25.24 -16.93 20.54
CA PRO A 481 26.62 -16.71 20.14
C PRO A 481 27.13 -17.93 19.36
N HIS A 482 27.69 -17.72 18.17
CA HIS A 482 28.34 -18.75 17.37
C HIS A 482 29.81 -18.90 17.72
#